data_AF-A0A496SH16-F1
#
_entry.id   AF-A0A496SH16-F1
#
_cell.length_a   1.000
_cell.length_b   1.000
_cell.length_c   1.000
_cell.angle_alpha   90.00
_cell.angle_beta   90.00
_cell.angle_gamma   90.00
#
_symmetry.space_group_name_H-M   'P 1'
#
loop_
_entity.id
_entity.type
_entity.pdbx_description
1 polymer ?
#
loop_
_entity_poly.entity_id
_entity_poly.type
_entity_poly.pdbx_seq_one_letter_code
_entity_poly.pdbx_strand_id
1 'polypeptide(L)'
;MERGDLPQPGISALLSFIVNGLGQIYNGEIKKGLTLIFLSGFSLLIFIIGAIFLFFFLTGGLTPVAFLLWGLILLFIGFIGIVIIGIYSISDAYDMAKKLRMKDEDETTSKKIS
;
A
#
# COMPACT_ATOMS: atom_id res chain seq x y z
N MET A 1 5.58 -20.05 -14.15
CA MET A 1 4.72 -19.07 -14.83
C MET A 1 5.09 -19.15 -16.29
N GLU A 2 4.12 -19.42 -17.15
CA GLU A 2 4.36 -19.31 -18.59
C GLU A 2 4.36 -17.84 -18.98
N ARG A 3 4.92 -17.49 -20.15
CA ARG A 3 5.05 -16.08 -20.58
C ARG A 3 3.72 -15.32 -20.61
N GLY A 4 2.61 -16.02 -20.88
CA GLY A 4 1.27 -15.45 -20.86
C GLY A 4 0.79 -15.04 -19.47
N ASP A 5 1.36 -15.62 -18.42
CA ASP A 5 0.97 -15.41 -17.02
C ASP A 5 1.75 -14.28 -16.34
N LEU A 6 2.74 -13.69 -17.02
CA LEU A 6 3.60 -12.68 -16.41
C LEU A 6 2.82 -11.40 -16.10
N PRO A 7 2.96 -10.87 -14.88
CA PRO A 7 2.21 -9.69 -14.45
C PRO A 7 2.51 -8.50 -15.35
N GLN A 8 1.48 -7.71 -15.63
CA GLN A 8 1.62 -6.46 -16.37
C GLN A 8 1.89 -5.30 -15.41
N PRO A 9 2.96 -4.50 -15.61
CA PRO A 9 3.33 -3.43 -14.67
C PRO A 9 2.23 -2.41 -14.39
N GLY A 10 1.45 -2.05 -15.41
CA GLY A 10 0.30 -1.15 -15.25
C GLY A 10 -0.81 -1.75 -14.39
N ILE A 11 -1.11 -3.04 -14.56
CA ILE A 11 -2.13 -3.75 -13.77
C ILE A 11 -1.67 -3.90 -12.33
N SER A 12 -0.39 -4.24 -12.09
CA SER A 12 0.18 -4.35 -10.75
C SER A 12 0.12 -3.00 -10.01
N ALA A 13 0.48 -1.90 -10.68
CA ALA A 13 0.38 -0.55 -10.11
C ALA A 13 -1.08 -0.17 -9.80
N LEU A 14 -2.01 -0.46 -10.70
CA LEU A 14 -3.43 -0.20 -10.51
C LEU A 14 -4.00 -0.98 -9.33
N LEU A 15 -3.65 -2.26 -9.19
CA LEU A 15 -4.08 -3.07 -8.05
C LEU A 15 -3.58 -2.49 -6.73
N SER A 16 -2.29 -2.12 -6.66
CA SER A 16 -1.69 -1.48 -5.49
C SER A 16 -2.26 -0.09 -5.19
N PHE A 17 -2.78 0.61 -6.20
CA PHE A 17 -3.48 1.88 -6.03
C PHE A 17 -4.87 1.70 -5.41
N ILE A 18 -5.62 0.66 -5.82
CA ILE A 18 -6.95 0.37 -5.27
C ILE A 18 -6.85 -0.12 -3.83
N VAL A 19 -5.93 -1.06 -3.56
CA VAL A 19 -5.63 -1.53 -2.21
C VAL A 19 -4.14 -1.77 -2.08
N ASN A 20 -3.56 -1.14 -1.07
CA ASN A 20 -2.15 -1.29 -0.75
C ASN A 20 -1.78 -2.77 -0.58
N GLY A 21 -0.78 -3.23 -1.34
CA GLY A 21 -0.30 -4.62 -1.29
C GLY A 21 -0.94 -5.61 -2.28
N LEU A 22 -2.03 -5.26 -2.97
CA LEU A 22 -2.61 -6.16 -3.98
C LEU A 22 -1.73 -6.35 -5.20
N GLY A 23 -1.02 -5.30 -5.65
CA GLY A 23 -0.09 -5.41 -6.78
C GLY A 23 1.04 -6.39 -6.50
N GLN A 24 1.52 -6.45 -5.26
CA GLN A 24 2.53 -7.43 -4.83
C GLN A 24 1.97 -8.86 -4.81
N ILE A 25 0.73 -9.05 -4.35
CA ILE A 25 0.06 -10.37 -4.39
C ILE A 25 -0.09 -10.86 -5.84
N TYR A 26 -0.50 -9.96 -6.74
CA TYR A 26 -0.61 -10.26 -8.18
C TYR A 26 0.73 -10.62 -8.82
N ASN A 27 1.82 -9.98 -8.38
CA ASN A 27 3.19 -10.31 -8.80
C ASN A 27 3.72 -11.62 -8.19
N GLY A 28 2.95 -12.31 -7.34
CA GLY A 28 3.36 -13.53 -6.64
C GLY A 28 4.09 -13.29 -5.30
N GLU A 29 4.28 -12.04 -4.88
CA GLU A 29 4.93 -11.67 -3.62
C GLU A 29 3.93 -11.58 -2.45
N ILE A 30 3.30 -12.72 -2.11
CA ILE A 30 2.23 -12.79 -1.09
C ILE A 30 2.64 -12.21 0.27
N LYS A 31 3.85 -12.56 0.75
CA LYS A 31 4.33 -12.11 2.07
C LYS A 31 4.47 -10.59 2.15
N LYS A 32 5.02 -9.95 1.11
CA LYS A 32 5.14 -8.49 1.09
C LYS A 32 3.77 -7.84 0.97
N GLY A 33 2.91 -8.35 0.09
CA GLY A 33 1.57 -7.80 -0.10
C GLY A 33 0.75 -7.83 1.18
N LEU A 34 0.78 -8.95 1.92
CA LEU A 34 0.11 -9.07 3.21
C LEU A 34 0.70 -8.11 4.26
N THR A 35 2.02 -7.90 4.24
CA THR A 35 2.68 -6.94 5.13
C THR A 35 2.22 -5.51 4.85
N LEU A 36 2.08 -5.13 3.57
CA LEU A 36 1.56 -3.82 3.18
C LEU A 36 0.09 -3.63 3.54
N ILE A 37 -0.74 -4.65 3.35
CA ILE A 37 -2.15 -4.62 3.77
C ILE A 37 -2.23 -4.39 5.29
N PHE A 38 -1.44 -5.14 6.07
CA PHE A 38 -1.42 -5.00 7.51
C PHE A 38 -0.97 -3.60 7.96
N LEU A 39 0.11 -3.07 7.39
CA LEU A 39 0.65 -1.76 7.75
C LEU A 39 -0.29 -0.62 7.34
N SER A 40 -0.90 -0.72 6.16
CA SER A 40 -1.93 0.21 5.71
C SER A 40 -3.17 0.15 6.60
N GLY A 41 -3.59 -1.05 7.02
CA GLY A 41 -4.70 -1.24 7.94
C GLY A 41 -4.41 -0.62 9.31
N PHE A 42 -3.20 -0.76 9.82
CA PHE A 42 -2.78 -0.11 11.08
C PHE A 42 -2.83 1.42 10.99
N SER A 43 -2.35 1.99 9.87
CA SER A 43 -2.40 3.44 9.63
C SER A 43 -3.84 3.96 9.53
N LEU A 44 -4.73 3.17 8.89
CA LEU A 44 -6.16 3.46 8.82
C LEU A 44 -6.83 3.41 10.21
N LEU A 45 -6.48 2.45 11.06
CA LEU A 45 -7.00 2.38 12.43
C LEU A 45 -6.61 3.62 13.23
N ILE A 46 -5.35 4.07 13.14
CA ILE A 46 -4.90 5.30 13.81
C ILE A 46 -5.69 6.52 13.32
N PHE A 47 -5.90 6.63 12.01
CA PHE A 47 -6.70 7.71 11.42
C PHE A 47 -8.15 7.70 11.95
N ILE A 48 -8.78 6.53 12.01
CA ILE A 48 -10.15 6.36 12.54
C ILE A 48 -10.21 6.74 14.03
N ILE A 49 -9.25 6.31 14.84
CA ILE A 49 -9.19 6.67 16.27
C ILE A 49 -9.06 8.19 16.44
N GLY A 50 -8.19 8.84 15.65
CA GLY A 50 -8.06 10.30 15.64
C GLY A 50 -9.38 10.99 15.27
N ALA A 51 -10.07 10.50 14.24
CA ALA A 51 -11.37 11.03 13.83
C ALA A 51 -12.46 10.85 14.91
N ILE A 52 -12.49 9.71 15.62
CA ILE A 52 -13.42 9.48 16.74
C ILE A 52 -13.18 10.48 17.87
N PHE A 53 -11.91 10.75 18.21
CA PHE A 53 -11.57 11.74 19.25
C PHE A 53 -12.03 13.14 18.87
N LEU A 54 -11.89 13.52 17.59
CA LEU A 54 -12.39 14.81 17.10
C LEU A 54 -13.92 14.86 17.08
N PHE A 55 -14.59 13.78 16.69
CA PHE A 55 -16.05 13.70 16.71
C PHE A 55 -16.60 13.83 18.14
N PHE A 56 -15.98 13.15 19.10
CA PHE A 56 -16.34 13.25 20.51
C PHE A 56 -16.12 14.66 21.06
N PHE A 57 -15.03 15.33 20.66
CA PHE A 57 -14.79 16.73 21.03
C PHE A 57 -15.86 17.67 20.45
N LEU A 58 -16.25 17.49 19.18
CA LEU A 58 -17.27 18.32 18.52
C LEU A 58 -18.66 18.17 19.14
N THR A 59 -19.03 16.95 19.55
CA THR A 59 -20.36 16.65 20.09
C THR A 59 -20.44 16.82 21.61
N GLY A 60 -19.35 16.61 22.33
CA GLY A 60 -19.27 16.71 23.78
C GLY A 60 -19.10 18.13 24.34
N GLY A 61 -18.91 19.14 23.49
CA GLY A 61 -18.63 20.52 23.92
C GLY A 61 -17.19 20.70 24.42
N LEU A 62 -16.98 21.59 25.41
CA LEU A 62 -15.66 21.90 26.02
C LEU A 62 -15.03 20.74 26.84
N THR A 63 -15.24 19.49 26.41
CA THR A 63 -14.40 18.34 26.79
C THR A 63 -12.93 18.70 26.61
N PRO A 64 -12.01 18.18 27.44
CA PRO A 64 -10.70 18.79 27.60
C PRO A 64 -10.00 18.97 26.25
N VAL A 65 -9.50 20.18 26.00
CA VAL A 65 -8.81 20.59 24.74
C VAL A 65 -7.70 19.61 24.34
N ALA A 66 -7.15 18.86 25.30
CA ALA A 66 -6.24 17.76 25.06
C ALA A 66 -6.78 16.74 24.03
N PHE A 67 -8.07 16.39 24.04
CA PHE A 67 -8.65 15.44 23.07
C PHE A 67 -8.64 15.98 21.64
N LEU A 68 -8.79 17.30 21.45
CA LEU A 68 -8.62 17.92 20.15
C LEU A 68 -7.18 17.81 19.67
N LEU A 69 -6.20 18.11 20.53
CA LEU A 69 -4.78 18.05 20.17
C LEU A 69 -4.36 16.61 19.81
N TRP A 70 -4.72 15.64 20.66
CA TRP A 70 -4.43 14.23 20.40
C TRP A 70 -5.16 13.70 19.17
N GLY A 71 -6.43 14.08 18.99
CA GLY A 71 -7.22 13.71 17.81
C GLY A 71 -6.58 14.21 16.51
N LEU A 72 -6.13 15.47 16.47
CA LEU A 72 -5.43 16.03 15.32
C LEU A 72 -4.10 15.32 15.05
N ILE A 73 -3.28 15.10 16.08
CA ILE A 73 -1.99 14.41 15.94
C ILE A 73 -2.20 13.00 15.35
N LEU A 74 -3.14 12.23 15.91
CA LEU A 74 -3.47 10.87 15.43
C LEU A 74 -4.05 10.88 14.02
N LEU A 75 -4.84 11.89 13.67
CA LEU A 75 -5.39 12.03 12.32
C LEU A 75 -4.29 12.31 11.30
N PHE A 76 -3.38 13.24 11.58
CA PHE A 76 -2.27 13.57 10.68
C PHE A 76 -1.27 12.41 10.54
N ILE A 77 -0.89 11.75 11.64
CA ILE A 77 0.04 10.63 11.57
C ILE A 77 -0.56 9.44 10.80
N GLY A 78 -1.85 9.15 11.00
CA GLY A 78 -2.57 8.13 10.25
C GLY A 78 -2.67 8.47 8.76
N PHE A 79 -3.02 9.71 8.44
CA PHE A 79 -3.12 10.19 7.06
C PHE A 79 -1.78 10.14 6.32
N ILE A 80 -0.71 10.67 6.94
CA ILE A 80 0.65 10.63 6.39
C ILE A 80 1.09 9.18 6.18
N GLY A 81 0.82 8.29 7.13
CA GLY A 81 1.09 6.87 7.01
C GLY A 81 0.44 6.25 5.78
N ILE A 82 -0.87 6.47 5.58
CA ILE A 82 -1.61 5.95 4.41
C ILE A 82 -1.01 6.46 3.10
N VAL A 83 -0.68 7.75 3.01
CA VAL A 83 -0.11 8.35 1.78
C VAL A 83 1.26 7.78 1.47
N ILE A 84 2.16 7.72 2.46
CA ILE A 84 3.53 7.19 2.27
C ILE A 84 3.48 5.71 1.86
N ILE A 85 2.70 4.90 2.57
CA ILE A 85 2.54 3.47 2.28
C ILE A 85 1.93 3.29 0.89
N GLY A 86 0.96 4.13 0.51
CA GLY A 86 0.32 4.09 -0.80
C GLY A 86 1.30 4.34 -1.94
N ILE A 87 2.12 5.39 -1.85
CA ILE A 87 3.12 5.70 -2.88
C ILE A 87 4.16 4.58 -2.98
N TYR A 88 4.63 4.07 -1.84
CA TYR A 88 5.56 2.94 -1.81
C TYR A 88 4.96 1.67 -2.43
N SER A 89 3.72 1.34 -2.06
CA SER A 89 2.94 0.19 -2.56
C SER A 89 2.82 0.17 -4.08
N ILE A 90 2.52 1.31 -4.69
CA ILE A 90 2.34 1.46 -6.14
C ILE A 90 3.67 1.31 -6.86
N SER A 91 4.69 2.03 -6.39
CA SER A 91 6.02 2.06 -7.01
C SER A 91 6.67 0.69 -6.99
N ASP A 92 6.62 0.00 -5.85
CA ASP A 92 7.21 -1.33 -5.70
C ASP A 92 6.50 -2.39 -6.56
N ALA A 93 5.16 -2.34 -6.63
CA ALA A 93 4.40 -3.27 -7.46
C ALA A 93 4.68 -3.08 -8.96
N TYR A 94 4.86 -1.85 -9.42
CA TYR A 94 5.24 -1.56 -10.81
C TYR A 94 6.64 -2.10 -11.13
N ASP A 95 7.62 -1.77 -10.29
CA ASP A 95 9.01 -2.15 -10.51
C ASP A 95 9.20 -3.66 -10.46
N MET A 96 8.50 -4.35 -9.55
CA MET A 96 8.58 -5.80 -9.45
C MET A 96 8.02 -6.49 -10.70
N ALA A 97 6.87 -6.06 -11.21
CA ALA A 97 6.31 -6.60 -12.45
C ALA A 97 7.22 -6.36 -13.65
N LYS A 98 7.84 -5.18 -13.73
CA LYS A 98 8.82 -4.83 -14.77
C LYS A 98 10.05 -5.74 -14.70
N LYS A 99 10.59 -5.97 -13.50
CA LYS A 99 11.73 -6.87 -13.27
C LYS A 99 11.43 -8.31 -13.68
N LEU A 100 10.24 -8.83 -13.36
CA LEU A 100 9.84 -10.19 -13.72
C LEU A 100 9.81 -10.39 -15.23
N ARG A 101 9.32 -9.40 -15.99
CA ARG A 101 9.30 -9.45 -17.46
C ARG A 101 10.68 -9.38 -18.08
N MET A 102 11.51 -8.46 -17.62
CA MET A 102 12.90 -8.33 -18.10
C MET A 102 13.67 -9.65 -17.91
N LYS A 103 13.49 -10.29 -16.75
CA LYS A 103 14.13 -11.58 -16.45
C LYS A 103 13.69 -12.69 -17.43
N ASP A 104 12.42 -12.76 -17.79
CA ASP A 104 11.91 -13.74 -18.76
C ASP A 104 12.47 -13.51 -20.18
N GLU A 105 12.59 -12.25 -20.59
CA GLU A 105 13.19 -11.86 -21.87
C GLU A 105 14.66 -12.27 -21.96
N ASP A 106 15.44 -12.03 -20.90
CA ASP A 106 16.85 -12.41 -20.81
C ASP A 106 17.05 -13.94 -20.86
N GLU A 107 16.27 -14.70 -20.07
CA GLU A 107 16.33 -16.16 -20.04
C GLU A 107 15.98 -16.78 -21.40
N THR A 108 15.02 -16.19 -22.11
CA THR A 108 14.63 -16.65 -23.45
C THR A 108 15.68 -16.33 -24.50
N THR A 109 16.31 -15.16 -24.40
CA THR A 109 17.38 -14.76 -25.31
C THR A 109 18.60 -15.67 -25.13
N SER A 110 18.96 -15.98 -23.87
CA SER A 110 20.05 -16.91 -23.57
C SER A 110 19.81 -18.30 -24.16
N LYS A 111 18.58 -18.83 -24.10
CA LYS A 111 18.23 -20.15 -24.68
C LYS A 111 18.27 -20.20 -26.20
N LYS A 112 18.13 -19.07 -26.89
CA LYS A 112 18.21 -19.03 -28.37
C LYS A 112 19.64 -19.04 -28.90
N ILE A 113 20.60 -18.67 -28.06
CA ILE A 113 22.01 -18.51 -28.43
C ILE A 113 22.84 -19.73 -28.01
N SER A 114 22.33 -20.55 -27.07
CA SER A 114 22.86 -21.88 -26.69
C SER A 114 22.43 -22.97 -27.65
#